data_AF-A0A352Q2B3-F1
#
_entry.id   AF-A0A352Q2B3-F1
#
_cell.length_a   1.000
_cell.length_b   1.000
_cell.length_c   1.000
_cell.angle_alpha   90.00
_cell.angle_beta   90.00
_cell.angle_gamma   90.00
#
_symmetry.space_group_name_H-M   'P 1'
#
loop_
_entity.id
_entity.type
_entity.pdbx_description
1 polymer ?
#
loop_
_entity_poly.entity_id
_entity_poly.type
_entity_poly.pdbx_seq_one_letter_code
_entity_poly.pdbx_strand_id
1 'polypeptide(L)' 'ELQIPGMPLRFSRFPDELPLQAPYLGEHNAAVLSELLVLNAAEIDKLTEQGVIAQRLPS' A
#
# COMPACT_ATOMS: atom_id res chain seq x y z
N GLU A 1 1.61 -15.32 -16.24
CA GLU A 1 1.64 -13.86 -16.06
C GLU A 1 0.23 -13.32 -15.97
N LEU A 2 -0.05 -12.44 -15.01
CA LEU A 2 -1.32 -11.72 -14.92
C LEU A 2 -1.26 -10.55 -15.92
N GLN A 3 -2.20 -10.49 -16.86
CA GLN A 3 -2.28 -9.38 -17.81
C GLN A 3 -3.34 -8.39 -17.37
N ILE A 4 -2.92 -7.16 -17.10
CA ILE A 4 -3.80 -6.04 -16.76
C ILE A 4 -3.62 -4.98 -17.86
N PRO A 5 -4.70 -4.52 -18.50
CA PRO A 5 -4.59 -3.43 -19.46
C PRO A 5 -4.12 -2.15 -18.76
N GLY A 6 -3.11 -1.49 -19.34
CA GLY A 6 -2.60 -0.21 -18.85
C GLY A 6 -3.55 0.97 -19.12
N MET A 7 -3.09 2.18 -18.78
CA MET A 7 -3.82 3.42 -19.03
C MET A 7 -4.02 3.61 -20.55
N PRO A 8 -5.26 3.74 -21.06
CA PRO A 8 -5.51 3.82 -22.50
C PRO A 8 -5.05 5.15 -23.13
N LEU A 9 -4.84 6.19 -22.31
CA LEU A 9 -4.41 7.50 -22.77
C LEU A 9 -2.88 7.62 -22.71
N ARG A 10 -2.29 8.14 -23.78
CA ARG A 10 -0.86 8.45 -23.85
C ARG A 10 -0.62 9.92 -23.61
N PHE A 11 0.35 10.23 -22.75
CA PHE A 11 0.78 11.59 -22.47
C PHE A 11 2.23 11.75 -22.91
N SER A 12 2.50 12.72 -23.79
CA SER A 12 3.80 12.89 -24.45
C SER A 12 5.01 13.15 -23.53
N ARG A 13 4.77 13.43 -22.24
CA ARG A 13 5.81 13.66 -21.21
C ARG A 13 5.67 12.78 -19.98
N PHE A 14 4.90 11.69 -20.06
CA PHE A 14 4.73 10.73 -18.97
C PHE A 14 5.11 9.33 -19.44
N PRO A 15 5.69 8.48 -18.57
CA PRO A 15 6.00 7.10 -18.94
C PRO A 15 4.75 6.33 -19.37
N ASP A 16 4.87 5.54 -20.44
CA ASP A 16 3.79 4.66 -20.92
C ASP A 16 3.51 3.50 -19.94
N GLU A 17 4.57 2.98 -19.30
CA GLU A 17 4.49 1.90 -18.33
C GLU A 17 4.99 2.37 -16.97
N LEU A 18 4.19 2.08 -15.95
CA LEU A 18 4.56 2.25 -14.55
C LEU A 18 4.75 0.86 -13.94
N PRO A 19 5.78 0.64 -13.11
CA PRO A 19 6.02 -0.62 -12.41
C PRO A 19 5.05 -0.78 -11.22
N LEU A 20 3.74 -0.69 -11.49
CA LEU A 20 2.71 -0.76 -10.48
C LEU A 20 2.54 -2.21 -10.03
N GLN A 21 2.66 -2.44 -8.74
CA GLN A 21 2.26 -3.68 -8.10
C GLN A 21 1.09 -3.39 -7.18
N ALA A 22 0.09 -4.26 -7.20
CA ALA A 22 -1.02 -4.16 -6.26
C ALA A 22 -0.50 -4.43 -4.84
N PRO A 23 -0.77 -3.56 -3.87
CA PRO A 23 -0.26 -3.76 -2.52
C PRO A 23 -0.97 -4.91 -1.82
N TYR A 24 -0.27 -5.52 -0.88
CA TYR A 24 -0.83 -6.51 0.02
C TYR A 24 -1.75 -5.87 1.07
N LEU A 25 -2.55 -6.72 1.73
CA LEU A 25 -3.40 -6.28 2.83
C LEU A 25 -2.52 -5.66 3.92
N GLY A 26 -2.73 -4.37 4.19
CA GLY A 26 -2.05 -3.63 5.24
C GLY A 26 -0.59 -3.28 4.98
N GLU A 27 -0.08 -3.45 3.75
CA GLU A 27 1.33 -3.20 3.40
C GLU A 27 1.81 -1.81 3.81
N HIS A 28 0.93 -0.82 3.72
CA HIS A 28 1.24 0.59 4.01
C HIS A 28 0.73 1.09 5.36
N ASN A 29 0.21 0.22 6.25
CA ASN A 29 -0.38 0.65 7.52
C ASN A 29 0.62 1.45 8.36
N ALA A 30 1.83 0.92 8.55
CA ALA A 30 2.86 1.59 9.37
C ALA A 30 3.26 2.94 8.79
N ALA A 31 3.49 3.04 7.48
CA ALA A 31 3.86 4.29 6.81
C ALA A 31 2.76 5.34 6.95
N VAL A 32 1.52 5.01 6.60
CA VAL A 32 0.38 5.96 6.66
C VAL A 32 0.10 6.41 8.09
N LEU A 33 0.04 5.48 9.04
CA LEU A 33 -0.30 5.80 10.44
C LEU A 33 0.80 6.60 11.13
N SER A 34 2.07 6.35 10.82
CA SER A 34 3.18 7.10 11.40
C SER A 34 3.43 8.43 10.70
N GLU A 35 3.44 8.48 9.37
CA GLU A 35 3.83 9.69 8.63
C GLU A 35 2.69 10.70 8.51
N LEU A 36 1.45 10.24 8.32
CA LEU A 36 0.30 11.12 8.09
C LEU A 36 -0.48 11.41 9.37
N LEU A 37 -0.52 10.44 10.30
CA LEU A 37 -1.27 10.55 11.55
C LEU A 37 -0.38 10.68 12.79
N VAL A 38 0.94 10.55 12.64
CA VAL A 38 1.92 10.77 13.71
C VAL A 38 1.75 9.79 14.89
N LEU A 39 1.24 8.58 14.61
CA LEU A 39 1.19 7.52 15.61
C LEU A 39 2.59 6.93 15.80
N ASN A 40 2.93 6.61 17.05
CA ASN A 40 4.13 5.85 17.36
C ASN A 40 3.90 4.34 17.19
N ALA A 41 4.99 3.57 17.21
CA ALA A 41 4.94 2.11 17.02
C ALA A 41 4.02 1.40 18.03
N ALA A 42 4.05 1.79 19.31
CA ALA A 42 3.23 1.14 20.33
C ALA A 42 1.73 1.36 20.13
N GLU A 43 1.33 2.52 19.59
CA GLU A 43 -0.07 2.79 19.23
C GLU A 43 -0.51 1.92 18.05
N ILE A 44 0.34 1.76 17.05
CA ILE A 44 0.07 0.95 15.85
C ILE A 44 0.01 -0.54 16.21
N ASP A 45 0.92 -1.02 17.07
CA ASP A 45 0.93 -2.39 17.57
C ASP A 45 -0.36 -2.70 18.31
N LYS A 46 -0.83 -1.79 19.18
CA LYS A 46 -2.09 -1.93 19.89
C LYS A 46 -3.29 -2.07 18.94
N LEU A 47 -3.33 -1.31 17.84
CA LEU A 47 -4.39 -1.43 16.83
C LEU A 47 -4.37 -2.79 16.14
N THR A 48 -3.17 -3.33 15.91
CA THR A 48 -2.98 -4.66 15.32
C THR A 48 -3.42 -5.76 16.28
N GLU A 49 -3.02 -5.69 17.55
CA GLU A 49 -3.42 -6.63 18.61
C GLU A 49 -4.94 -6.64 18.85
N GLN A 50 -5.58 -5.47 18.76
CA GLN A 50 -7.03 -5.32 18.87
C GLN A 50 -7.79 -5.80 17.61
N GLY A 51 -7.08 -6.12 16.53
CA GLY A 51 -7.67 -6.52 15.24
C GLY A 51 -8.37 -5.36 14.51
N VAL A 52 -8.08 -4.11 14.87
CA VAL A 52 -8.62 -2.91 14.20
C VAL A 52 -7.98 -2.75 12.82
N ILE A 53 -6.69 -3.06 12.71
CA ILE A 53 -5.96 -3.11 11.45
C ILE A 53 -5.39 -4.51 11.24
N ALA A 54 -5.27 -4.92 9.97
CA ALA A 54 -4.72 -6.20 9.58
C ALA A 54 -3.55 -6.02 8.63
N GLN A 55 -2.60 -6.95 8.68
CA GLN A 55 -1.50 -7.05 7.72
C GLN A 55 -1.30 -8.51 7.30
N ARG A 56 -1.11 -8.76 6.01
CA ARG A 56 -0.83 -10.10 5.49
C ARG A 56 0.15 -10.04 4.34
N LEU A 57 1.36 -10.55 4.58
CA LEU A 57 2.37 -10.75 3.55
C LEU A 57 2.05 -11.98 2.70
N PRO A 58 2.55 -12.05 1.46
CA PRO A 58 2.44 -13.25 0.63
C PRO A 58 3.16 -14.43 1.31
N SER A 59 2.59 -15.63 1.13
CA SER A 59 3.16 -16.92 1.55
C SER A 59 4.23 -17.42 0.59
#